data_AF-A0A7X7T2Z5-F1
#
_entry.id   AF-A0A7X7T2Z5-F1
#
_cell.length_a   1.000
_cell.length_b   1.000
_cell.length_c   1.000
_cell.angle_alpha   90.00
_cell.angle_beta   90.00
_cell.angle_gamma   90.00
#
_symmetry.space_group_name_H-M   'P 1'
#
loop_
_entity.id
_entity.type
_entity.pdbx_description
1 polymer ?
#
loop_
_entity_poly.entity_id
_entity_poly.type
_entity_poly.pdbx_seq_one_letter_code
_entity_poly.pdbx_strand_id
1 'polypeptide(L)'
;MRRNYVVASSVLVLAVALVGCDKEVKPGKPGVFVVTGETLTQWQPVAMQEEFTPEGFLVSFFYEDPTIVFKARESHMVFFGDYKPYAMRQYVKSEGRWVEDSSAPVGKDVFEVGQMKGEKEMFKGKVVKEMKPGVYVLDVQRGTGKQESFAFRVP
;
A
#
# COMPACT_ATOMS: atom_id res chain seq x y z
N MET A 1 36.12 31.89 -20.79
CA MET A 1 34.66 31.82 -20.61
C MET A 1 34.27 30.35 -20.40
N ARG A 2 33.49 30.10 -19.34
CA ARG A 2 32.64 28.93 -19.02
C ARG A 2 33.28 27.52 -18.99
N ARG A 3 33.52 27.08 -17.75
CA ARG A 3 33.60 25.67 -17.31
C ARG A 3 32.25 25.00 -17.51
N ASN A 4 32.22 23.83 -18.16
CA ASN A 4 31.06 22.95 -18.16
C ASN A 4 31.14 22.04 -16.93
N TYR A 5 30.27 22.30 -15.96
CA TYR A 5 30.01 21.39 -14.85
C TYR A 5 29.01 20.35 -15.33
N VAL A 6 29.45 19.11 -15.49
CA VAL A 6 28.54 17.96 -15.57
C VAL A 6 28.17 17.62 -14.13
N VAL A 7 26.97 18.03 -13.71
CA VAL A 7 26.40 17.63 -12.42
C VAL A 7 25.91 16.19 -12.59
N ALA A 8 26.70 15.23 -12.13
CA ALA A 8 26.23 13.86 -11.95
C ALA A 8 25.24 13.87 -10.77
N SER A 9 23.95 13.70 -11.06
CA SER A 9 22.94 13.40 -10.05
C SER A 9 23.24 12.04 -9.43
N SER A 10 23.97 12.05 -8.33
CA SER A 10 24.18 10.87 -7.49
C SER A 10 22.86 10.53 -6.79
N VAL A 11 22.11 9.58 -7.34
CA VAL A 11 21.02 8.90 -6.64
C VAL A 11 21.66 8.12 -5.50
N LEU A 12 21.55 8.65 -4.29
CA LEU A 12 22.04 8.02 -3.07
C LEU A 12 21.14 6.82 -2.76
N VAL A 13 21.50 5.65 -3.28
CA VAL A 13 20.93 4.37 -2.84
C VAL A 13 21.55 4.07 -1.47
N LEU A 14 20.82 4.39 -0.40
CA LEU A 14 21.25 4.08 0.96
C LEU A 14 21.11 2.57 1.20
N ALA A 15 22.17 1.81 0.90
CA ALA A 15 22.30 0.41 1.30
C ALA A 15 22.74 0.36 2.77
N VAL A 16 21.79 0.14 3.69
CA VAL A 16 22.10 -0.06 5.12
C VAL A 16 22.48 -1.52 5.34
N ALA A 17 23.76 -1.76 5.63
CA ALA A 17 24.31 -3.07 5.91
C ALA A 17 23.83 -3.64 7.27
N LEU A 18 23.52 -4.94 7.25
CA LEU A 18 22.97 -5.73 8.35
C LEU A 18 24.06 -6.10 9.39
N VAL A 19 23.65 -6.16 10.65
CA VAL A 19 24.37 -6.80 11.76
C VAL A 19 23.31 -7.62 12.47
N GLY A 20 23.49 -8.94 12.48
CA GLY A 20 22.43 -9.92 12.68
C GLY A 20 21.81 -9.96 14.08
N CYS A 21 20.48 -10.00 14.08
CA CYS A 21 19.57 -10.62 15.04
C CYS A 21 18.18 -10.37 14.42
N ASP A 22 17.55 -11.37 13.78
CA ASP A 22 16.22 -11.29 13.12
C ASP A 22 15.88 -9.88 12.57
N LYS A 23 16.67 -9.38 11.61
CA LYS A 23 16.50 -8.01 11.11
C LYS A 23 15.32 -7.96 10.17
N GLU A 24 14.13 -7.88 10.74
CA GLU A 24 12.92 -7.45 10.05
C GLU A 24 13.16 -6.07 9.43
N VAL A 25 12.96 -5.96 8.10
CA VAL A 25 13.18 -4.71 7.35
C VAL A 25 12.19 -3.66 7.82
N LYS A 26 12.70 -2.48 8.21
CA LYS A 26 11.90 -1.41 8.83
C LYS A 26 12.11 -0.07 8.14
N PRO A 27 11.05 0.74 7.98
CA PRO A 27 11.17 2.11 7.49
C PRO A 27 11.82 3.04 8.51
N GLY A 28 12.59 4.02 8.02
CA GLY A 28 13.22 5.05 8.87
C GLY A 28 12.35 6.30 9.09
N LYS A 29 11.15 6.38 8.51
CA LYS A 29 10.24 7.53 8.62
C LYS A 29 8.77 7.11 8.53
N PRO A 30 7.82 7.87 9.11
CA PRO A 30 6.39 7.56 9.04
C PRO A 30 5.87 7.41 7.61
N GLY A 31 4.92 6.50 7.41
CA GLY A 31 4.33 6.19 6.12
C GLY A 31 3.74 4.79 6.05
N VAL A 32 3.25 4.44 4.86
CA VAL A 32 2.79 3.09 4.52
C VAL A 32 3.81 2.45 3.56
N PHE A 33 4.20 1.21 3.86
CA PHE A 33 5.23 0.50 3.12
C PHE A 33 4.78 -0.93 2.83
N VAL A 34 5.30 -1.47 1.74
CA VAL A 34 5.22 -2.90 1.42
C VAL A 34 6.63 -3.47 1.49
N VAL A 35 6.77 -4.55 2.25
CA VAL A 35 8.00 -5.33 2.34
C VAL A 35 7.78 -6.61 1.56
N THR A 36 8.62 -6.89 0.57
CA THR A 36 8.62 -8.16 -0.18
C THR A 36 10.03 -8.74 -0.16
N GLY A 37 10.20 -9.89 0.49
CA GLY A 37 11.53 -10.40 0.83
C GLY A 37 12.30 -9.36 1.67
N GLU A 38 13.44 -8.90 1.15
CA GLU A 38 14.28 -7.87 1.79
C GLU A 38 14.04 -6.45 1.26
N THR A 39 13.13 -6.29 0.30
CA THR A 39 12.87 -4.98 -0.33
C THR A 39 11.78 -4.24 0.43
N LEU A 40 12.06 -2.99 0.80
CA LEU A 40 11.09 -2.05 1.36
C LEU A 40 10.69 -1.02 0.30
N THR A 41 9.41 -0.96 -0.03
CA THR A 41 8.87 0.03 -0.98
C THR A 41 7.89 0.94 -0.27
N GLN A 42 8.11 2.26 -0.35
CA GLN A 42 7.13 3.23 0.15
C GLN A 42 5.92 3.23 -0.80
N TRP A 43 4.75 2.93 -0.26
CA TRP A 43 3.51 2.87 -1.02
C TRP A 43 2.91 4.27 -1.10
N GLN A 44 2.60 4.72 -2.32
CA GLN A 44 1.94 6.01 -2.55
C GLN A 44 0.42 5.81 -2.60
N PRO A 45 -0.37 6.74 -2.05
CA PRO A 45 -1.81 6.70 -2.16
C PRO A 45 -2.27 6.98 -3.59
N VAL A 46 -3.39 6.39 -3.99
CA VAL A 46 -4.07 6.66 -5.26
C VAL A 46 -5.13 7.75 -5.08
N ALA A 47 -5.42 8.49 -6.15
CA ALA A 47 -6.43 9.54 -6.15
C ALA A 47 -7.82 8.94 -6.40
N MET A 48 -8.52 8.62 -5.31
CA MET A 48 -9.90 8.12 -5.39
C MET A 48 -10.87 9.20 -5.83
N GLN A 49 -11.83 8.81 -6.65
CA GLN A 49 -12.97 9.60 -7.08
C GLN A 49 -14.25 8.83 -6.83
N GLU A 50 -15.38 9.52 -6.79
CA GLU A 50 -16.69 8.93 -6.59
C GLU A 50 -17.68 9.49 -7.61
N GLU A 51 -18.59 8.66 -8.08
CA GLU A 51 -19.69 9.06 -8.94
C GLU A 51 -20.95 8.28 -8.61
N PHE A 52 -22.11 8.84 -8.96
CA PHE A 52 -23.36 8.10 -8.90
C PHE A 52 -23.59 7.35 -10.21
N THR A 53 -23.94 6.06 -10.11
CA THR A 53 -24.41 5.28 -11.25
C THR A 53 -25.77 5.81 -11.72
N PRO A 54 -26.22 5.50 -12.95
CA PRO A 54 -27.57 5.85 -13.41
C PRO A 54 -28.70 5.34 -12.50
N GLU A 55 -28.46 4.24 -11.79
CA GLU A 55 -29.38 3.63 -10.83
C GLU A 55 -29.34 4.28 -9.43
N GLY A 56 -28.44 5.26 -9.22
CA GLY A 56 -28.35 6.06 -8.00
C GLY A 56 -27.40 5.51 -6.93
N PHE A 57 -26.55 4.54 -7.24
CA PHE A 57 -25.54 4.02 -6.30
C PHE A 57 -24.26 4.86 -6.37
N LEU A 58 -23.66 5.20 -5.23
CA LEU A 58 -22.34 5.83 -5.20
C LEU A 58 -21.28 4.75 -5.41
N VAL A 59 -20.40 4.91 -6.39
CA VAL A 59 -19.29 4.02 -6.67
C VAL A 59 -17.96 4.76 -6.61
N SER A 60 -16.98 4.18 -5.95
CA SER A 60 -15.60 4.69 -5.92
C SER A 60 -14.81 4.16 -7.12
N PHE A 61 -13.92 4.98 -7.68
CA PHE A 61 -13.02 4.58 -8.75
C PHE A 61 -11.68 5.34 -8.73
N PHE A 62 -10.69 4.86 -9.46
CA PHE A 62 -9.39 5.52 -9.69
C PHE A 62 -8.82 5.16 -11.06
N TYR A 63 -7.84 5.91 -11.56
CA TYR A 63 -7.30 5.73 -12.93
C TYR A 63 -5.93 5.05 -12.97
N GLU A 64 -5.13 5.23 -11.93
CA GLU A 64 -3.75 4.76 -11.91
C GLU A 64 -3.68 3.23 -11.84
N ASP A 65 -2.84 2.61 -12.67
CA ASP A 65 -2.59 1.18 -12.52
C ASP A 65 -1.77 0.93 -11.24
N PRO A 66 -2.14 -0.06 -10.40
CA PRO A 66 -1.42 -0.36 -9.17
C PRO A 66 0.05 -0.73 -9.44
N THR A 67 0.95 -0.04 -8.75
CA THR A 67 2.41 -0.27 -8.86
C THR A 67 2.91 -1.35 -7.92
N ILE A 68 2.18 -1.61 -6.84
CA ILE A 68 2.48 -2.68 -5.88
C ILE A 68 1.87 -4.00 -6.38
N VAL A 69 2.71 -5.02 -6.51
CA VAL A 69 2.29 -6.42 -6.62
C VAL A 69 2.47 -7.07 -5.27
N PHE A 70 1.37 -7.48 -4.63
CA PHE A 70 1.35 -8.07 -3.30
C PHE A 70 1.23 -9.59 -3.40
N LYS A 71 2.29 -10.29 -3.02
CA LYS A 71 2.30 -11.75 -2.98
C LYS A 71 2.06 -12.18 -1.54
N ALA A 72 0.85 -12.63 -1.20
CA ALA A 72 0.43 -12.83 0.20
C ALA A 72 1.41 -13.66 1.08
N ARG A 73 2.17 -14.61 0.51
CA ARG A 73 3.15 -15.43 1.23
C ARG A 73 4.54 -14.79 1.39
N GLU A 74 4.89 -13.83 0.55
CA GLU A 74 6.22 -13.20 0.47
C GLU A 74 6.19 -11.72 0.91
N SER A 75 5.01 -11.11 0.88
CA SER A 75 4.79 -9.69 1.11
C SER A 75 4.07 -9.45 2.43
N HIS A 76 4.43 -8.36 3.11
CA HIS A 76 3.65 -7.79 4.20
C HIS A 76 3.66 -6.27 4.14
N MET A 77 2.72 -5.66 4.85
CA MET A 77 2.58 -4.20 4.91
C MET A 77 3.15 -3.71 6.24
N VAL A 78 3.74 -2.52 6.23
CA VAL A 78 4.18 -1.81 7.44
C VAL A 78 3.50 -0.45 7.47
N PHE A 79 2.76 -0.18 8.55
CA PHE A 79 2.15 1.10 8.86
C PHE A 79 2.98 1.75 9.97
N PHE A 80 3.69 2.83 9.66
CA PHE A 80 4.52 3.54 10.63
C PHE A 80 3.94 4.93 10.93
N GLY A 81 3.62 5.17 12.21
CA GLY A 81 3.02 6.38 12.73
C GLY A 81 1.51 6.20 12.90
N ASP A 82 0.74 7.25 12.65
CA ASP A 82 -0.71 7.27 12.86
C ASP A 82 -1.52 6.66 11.69
N TYR A 83 -0.98 5.66 11.00
CA TYR A 83 -1.64 4.99 9.87
C TYR A 83 -2.38 3.76 10.36
N LYS A 84 -3.71 3.76 10.23
CA LYS A 84 -4.60 2.68 10.68
C LYS A 84 -5.44 2.19 9.52
N PRO A 85 -5.14 1.01 8.95
CA PRO A 85 -6.00 0.41 7.93
C PRO A 85 -7.36 0.04 8.53
N TYR A 86 -8.44 0.21 7.77
CA TYR A 86 -9.80 -0.07 8.26
C TYR A 86 -10.72 -0.77 7.26
N ALA A 87 -10.42 -0.68 5.97
CA ALA A 87 -11.20 -1.35 4.93
C ALA A 87 -10.30 -1.82 3.80
N MET A 88 -10.71 -2.92 3.17
CA MET A 88 -10.12 -3.42 1.93
C MET A 88 -11.26 -3.70 0.96
N ARG A 89 -11.10 -3.29 -0.30
CA ARG A 89 -12.14 -3.38 -1.33
C ARG A 89 -11.53 -3.89 -2.63
N GLN A 90 -12.28 -4.69 -3.38
CA GLN A 90 -11.86 -5.19 -4.69
C GLN A 90 -12.31 -4.23 -5.79
N TYR A 91 -11.50 -4.12 -6.84
CA TYR A 91 -11.77 -3.27 -8.00
C TYR A 91 -11.61 -4.05 -9.30
N VAL A 92 -12.44 -3.71 -10.28
CA VAL A 92 -12.44 -4.27 -11.63
C VAL A 92 -12.17 -3.18 -12.66
N LYS A 93 -11.51 -3.54 -13.77
CA LYS A 93 -11.21 -2.58 -14.83
C LYS A 93 -12.44 -2.39 -15.70
N SER A 94 -12.89 -1.15 -15.83
CA SER A 94 -14.01 -0.74 -16.70
C SER A 94 -13.69 0.61 -17.32
N GLU A 95 -13.88 0.76 -18.63
CA GLU A 95 -13.73 2.05 -19.34
C GLU A 95 -12.41 2.81 -19.05
N GLY A 96 -11.30 2.08 -18.90
CA GLY A 96 -9.98 2.67 -18.66
C GLY A 96 -9.72 3.11 -17.22
N ARG A 97 -10.63 2.81 -16.28
CA ARG A 97 -10.50 3.06 -14.84
C ARG A 97 -10.73 1.79 -14.02
N TRP A 98 -10.33 1.82 -12.76
CA TRP A 98 -10.62 0.79 -11.77
C TRP A 98 -11.84 1.22 -10.97
N VAL A 99 -12.92 0.44 -11.03
CA VAL A 99 -14.19 0.71 -10.34
C VAL A 99 -14.40 -0.31 -9.24
N GLU A 100 -14.91 0.11 -8.09
CA GLU A 100 -15.21 -0.78 -6.97
C GLU A 100 -16.17 -1.90 -7.40
N ASP A 101 -15.77 -3.14 -7.11
CA ASP A 101 -16.60 -4.32 -7.35
C ASP A 101 -17.45 -4.63 -6.11
N SER A 102 -18.63 -4.03 -6.06
CA SER A 102 -19.60 -4.23 -4.99
C SER A 102 -20.13 -5.67 -4.90
N SER A 103 -19.93 -6.49 -5.92
CA SER A 103 -20.34 -7.90 -5.92
C SER A 103 -19.33 -8.84 -5.24
N ALA A 104 -18.11 -8.34 -4.98
CA ALA A 104 -17.02 -9.10 -4.36
C ALA A 104 -16.47 -8.39 -3.11
N PRO A 105 -17.27 -8.26 -2.03
CA PRO A 105 -16.81 -7.64 -0.80
C PRO A 105 -15.66 -8.44 -0.17
N VAL A 106 -14.61 -7.75 0.27
CA VAL A 106 -13.49 -8.39 0.97
C VAL A 106 -13.86 -8.55 2.45
N GLY A 107 -13.72 -9.77 2.96
CA GLY A 107 -13.96 -10.07 4.37
C GLY A 107 -12.98 -9.32 5.28
N LYS A 108 -13.48 -8.84 6.43
CA LYS A 108 -12.65 -8.16 7.45
C LYS A 108 -11.58 -9.08 8.06
N ASP A 109 -11.77 -10.38 7.93
CA ASP A 109 -10.91 -11.46 8.39
C ASP A 109 -9.85 -11.89 7.37
N VAL A 110 -9.81 -11.23 6.20
CA VAL A 110 -8.76 -11.46 5.19
C VAL A 110 -7.43 -10.83 5.61
N PHE A 111 -7.49 -9.79 6.44
CA PHE A 111 -6.35 -8.95 6.76
C PHE A 111 -6.19 -8.77 8.27
N GLU A 112 -5.01 -9.06 8.79
CA GLU A 112 -4.66 -8.87 10.19
C GLU A 112 -3.59 -7.79 10.36
N VAL A 113 -3.71 -7.02 11.44
CA VAL A 113 -2.76 -5.97 11.81
C VAL A 113 -2.32 -6.19 13.24
N GLY A 114 -1.01 -6.31 13.44
CA GLY A 114 -0.41 -6.44 14.77
C GLY A 114 0.76 -5.49 14.95
N GLN A 115 1.07 -5.14 16.19
CA GLN A 115 2.24 -4.33 16.49
C GLN A 115 3.54 -5.08 16.12
N MET A 116 4.51 -4.38 15.52
CA MET A 116 5.82 -4.97 15.25
C MET A 116 6.61 -5.13 16.55
N LYS A 117 7.31 -6.26 16.70
CA LYS A 117 8.07 -6.56 17.93
C LYS A 117 9.13 -5.49 18.18
N GLY A 118 9.08 -4.89 19.36
CA GLY A 118 10.01 -3.85 19.80
C GLY A 118 9.72 -2.45 19.26
N GLU A 119 8.68 -2.27 18.44
CA GLU A 119 8.31 -0.98 17.85
C GLU A 119 7.00 -0.48 18.45
N LYS A 120 6.97 0.76 18.94
CA LYS A 120 5.74 1.35 19.51
C LYS A 120 4.83 1.97 18.46
N GLU A 121 5.41 2.43 17.36
CA GLU A 121 4.72 3.22 16.33
C GLU A 121 4.60 2.47 15.00
N MET A 122 5.03 1.20 14.94
CA MET A 122 4.98 0.40 13.72
C MET A 122 4.05 -0.80 13.88
N PHE A 123 3.18 -0.96 12.89
CA PHE A 123 2.23 -2.06 12.80
C PHE A 123 2.45 -2.84 11.51
N LYS A 124 2.40 -4.16 11.61
CA LYS A 124 2.54 -5.10 10.50
C LYS A 124 1.17 -5.58 10.06
N GLY A 125 0.85 -5.34 8.80
CA GLY A 125 -0.31 -5.88 8.11
C GLY A 125 0.01 -7.14 7.33
N LYS A 126 -0.81 -8.17 7.44
CA LYS A 126 -0.69 -9.41 6.65
C LYS A 126 -2.04 -9.84 6.10
N VAL A 127 -2.01 -10.37 4.89
CA VAL A 127 -3.13 -11.13 4.33
C VAL A 127 -3.07 -12.53 4.93
N VAL A 128 -4.11 -12.93 5.65
CA VAL A 128 -4.17 -14.22 6.38
C VAL A 128 -5.13 -15.22 5.76
N LYS A 129 -5.97 -14.77 4.81
CA LYS A 129 -6.79 -15.64 3.97
C LYS A 129 -6.42 -15.49 2.50
N GLU A 130 -6.66 -16.54 1.73
CA GLU A 130 -6.42 -16.52 0.29
C GLU A 130 -7.27 -15.43 -0.37
N MET A 131 -6.60 -14.55 -1.12
CA MET A 131 -7.23 -13.53 -1.95
C MET A 131 -7.25 -14.02 -3.38
N LYS A 132 -8.35 -13.77 -4.10
CA LYS A 132 -8.42 -14.04 -5.53
C LYS A 132 -7.45 -13.11 -6.28
N PRO A 133 -6.92 -13.52 -7.44
CA PRO A 133 -6.17 -12.61 -8.30
C PRO A 133 -7.03 -11.40 -8.68
N GLY A 134 -6.45 -10.20 -8.63
CA GLY A 134 -7.22 -8.98 -8.86
C GLY A 134 -6.54 -7.71 -8.34
N VAL A 135 -7.26 -6.60 -8.45
CA VAL A 135 -6.84 -5.30 -7.91
C VAL A 135 -7.65 -4.99 -6.66
N TYR A 136 -6.94 -4.54 -5.64
CA TYR A 136 -7.50 -4.23 -4.33
C TYR A 136 -7.03 -2.85 -3.90
N VAL A 137 -7.87 -2.18 -3.13
CA VAL A 137 -7.54 -0.93 -2.43
C VAL A 137 -7.64 -1.18 -0.94
N LEU A 138 -6.60 -0.79 -0.22
CA LEU A 138 -6.59 -0.71 1.24
C LEU A 138 -6.81 0.74 1.66
N ASP A 139 -7.88 0.99 2.38
CA ASP A 139 -8.16 2.30 2.95
C ASP A 139 -7.55 2.42 4.34
N VAL A 140 -6.83 3.52 4.55
CA VAL A 140 -6.05 3.81 5.74
C VAL A 140 -6.43 5.17 6.29
N GLN A 141 -6.78 5.22 7.57
CA GLN A 141 -6.95 6.45 8.30
C GLN A 141 -5.58 6.95 8.77
N ARG A 142 -5.26 8.21 8.48
CA ARG A 142 -4.08 8.91 8.97
C ARG A 142 -4.51 9.98 9.99
N GLY A 143 -4.08 9.82 11.23
CA GLY A 143 -4.42 10.74 12.32
C GLY A 143 -5.93 10.83 12.56
N THR A 144 -6.45 12.04 12.83
CA THR A 144 -7.84 12.26 13.28
C THR A 144 -8.88 12.38 12.16
N GLY A 145 -8.58 11.99 10.92
CA GLY A 145 -9.63 11.94 9.89
C GLY A 145 -9.20 11.96 8.43
N LYS A 146 -7.89 12.05 8.12
CA LYS A 146 -7.47 11.98 6.72
C LYS A 146 -7.55 10.54 6.24
N GLN A 147 -8.32 10.28 5.19
CA GLN A 147 -8.36 8.97 4.55
C GLN A 147 -7.38 8.95 3.37
N GLU A 148 -6.60 7.89 3.27
CA GLU A 148 -5.68 7.63 2.17
C GLU A 148 -5.92 6.20 1.67
N SER A 149 -6.02 6.03 0.36
CA SER A 149 -6.33 4.75 -0.29
C SER A 149 -5.10 4.25 -1.03
N PHE A 150 -4.78 2.98 -0.84
CA PHE A 150 -3.54 2.37 -1.33
C PHE A 150 -3.88 1.17 -2.22
N ALA A 151 -3.62 1.30 -3.54
CA ALA A 151 -3.95 0.26 -4.51
C ALA A 151 -2.82 -0.74 -4.74
N PHE A 152 -3.16 -2.02 -4.81
CA PHE A 152 -2.23 -3.12 -5.08
C PHE A 152 -2.87 -4.21 -5.94
N ARG A 153 -2.02 -5.00 -6.59
CA ARG A 153 -2.42 -6.18 -7.37
C ARG A 153 -2.04 -7.46 -6.65
N VAL A 154 -2.97 -8.40 -6.56
CA VAL A 154 -2.68 -9.80 -6.24
C VAL A 154 -2.55 -10.56 -7.56
N PRO A 155 -1.40 -11.21 -7.84
CA PRO A 155 -1.16 -11.92 -9.10
C PRO A 155 -1.97 -13.21 -9.23
#